data_AF-A0A923WDH8-F1
#
_entry.id   AF-A0A923WDH8-F1
#
_cell.length_a   1.000
_cell.length_b   1.000
_cell.length_c   1.000
_cell.angle_alpha   90.00
_cell.angle_beta   90.00
_cell.angle_gamma   90.00
#
_symmetry.space_group_name_H-M   'P 1'
#
loop_
_entity.id
_entity.type
_entity.pdbx_description
1 polymer ?
#
loop_
_entity_poly.entity_id
_entity_poly.type
_entity_poly.pdbx_seq_one_letter_code
_entity_poly.pdbx_strand_id
1 'polypeptide(L)'
;MKTIFLTTAITIVLCTMYQTADANAPIRFIPRDTIIQISEEWLPDPDGAWVGVDNSMYKFDSKKELYWSKNGKKWSLVKTGMWQDINAKWMKIDKDELMWSADGKEWERVADHKWQGHDGNWYMFDKSGILLISKDAGDKV
;
A
#
# COMPACT_ATOMS: atom_id res chain seq x y z
N MET A 1 48.51 29.69 1.72
CA MET A 1 47.76 30.37 2.80
C MET A 1 46.89 31.45 2.18
N LYS A 2 45.57 31.32 2.28
CA LYS A 2 44.58 32.40 2.17
C LYS A 2 43.23 31.82 2.60
N THR A 3 42.90 32.06 3.85
CA THR A 3 41.63 31.75 4.52
C THR A 3 40.62 32.83 4.15
N ILE A 4 39.44 32.44 3.67
CA ILE A 4 38.25 33.29 3.65
C ILE A 4 37.10 32.42 4.14
N PHE A 5 36.65 32.68 5.37
CA PHE A 5 35.38 32.19 5.89
C PHE A 5 34.30 33.19 5.50
N LEU A 6 33.28 32.74 4.77
CA LEU A 6 32.06 33.50 4.58
C LEU A 6 30.89 32.68 5.13
N THR A 7 30.42 33.11 6.29
CA THR A 7 29.12 32.82 6.87
C THR A 7 28.03 33.34 5.94
N THR A 8 27.06 32.50 5.59
CA THR A 8 25.73 32.99 5.21
C THR A 8 24.69 31.95 5.58
N ALA A 9 23.94 32.24 6.64
CA ALA A 9 22.73 31.54 6.99
C ALA A 9 21.67 31.83 5.91
N ILE A 10 21.10 30.80 5.31
CA ILE A 10 19.98 30.94 4.39
C ILE A 10 18.74 30.35 5.06
N THR A 11 17.83 31.29 5.29
CA THR A 11 16.53 31.18 5.94
C THR A 11 15.60 30.19 5.22
N ILE A 12 14.96 29.34 6.01
CA ILE A 12 13.87 28.45 5.63
C ILE A 12 12.67 29.31 5.21
N VAL A 13 12.20 29.16 3.97
CA VAL A 13 10.87 29.62 3.55
C VAL A 13 10.00 28.40 3.32
N LEU A 14 9.22 28.08 4.35
CA LEU A 14 8.16 27.08 4.33
C LEU A 14 6.96 27.70 3.58
N CYS A 15 6.75 27.30 2.32
CA CYS A 15 5.58 27.73 1.55
C CYS A 15 4.42 26.77 1.84
N THR A 16 3.64 27.05 2.88
CA THR A 16 2.37 26.38 3.13
C THR A 16 1.28 27.06 2.31
N MET A 17 0.93 26.46 1.17
CA MET A 17 -0.27 26.84 0.44
C MET A 17 -1.48 26.26 1.16
N TYR A 18 -2.23 27.11 1.87
CA TYR A 18 -3.59 26.79 2.28
C TYR A 18 -4.50 27.01 1.08
N GLN A 19 -5.12 25.94 0.58
CA GLN A 19 -6.26 26.08 -0.32
C GLN A 19 -7.46 26.53 0.51
N THR A 20 -8.03 27.68 0.16
CA THR A 20 -9.31 28.13 0.70
C THR A 20 -10.42 27.32 0.02
N ALA A 21 -11.15 26.51 0.80
CA ALA A 21 -12.37 25.89 0.32
C ALA A 21 -13.41 26.99 0.04
N ASP A 22 -13.93 27.01 -1.19
CA ASP A 22 -15.02 27.89 -1.61
C ASP A 22 -16.30 27.51 -0.84
N ALA A 23 -16.82 28.44 -0.03
CA ALA A 23 -17.97 28.21 0.84
C ALA A 23 -19.34 28.32 0.13
N ASN A 24 -19.36 28.43 -1.22
CA ASN A 24 -20.60 28.64 -1.98
C ASN A 24 -20.96 27.49 -2.94
N ALA A 25 -20.61 26.25 -2.60
CA ALA A 25 -21.18 25.10 -3.29
C ALA A 25 -22.70 25.01 -3.01
N PRO A 26 -23.57 24.87 -4.03
CA PRO A 26 -25.01 24.74 -3.81
C PRO A 26 -25.29 23.47 -3.00
N ILE A 27 -26.06 23.62 -1.91
CA ILE A 27 -26.54 22.51 -1.08
C ILE A 27 -27.40 21.60 -1.95
N ARG A 28 -26.85 20.44 -2.35
CA ARG A 28 -27.63 19.39 -3.00
C ARG A 28 -28.40 18.66 -1.91
N PHE A 29 -29.72 18.82 -1.92
CA PHE A 29 -30.63 17.95 -1.16
C PHE A 29 -30.45 16.51 -1.68
N ILE A 30 -29.76 15.67 -0.91
CA ILE A 30 -29.74 14.24 -1.17
C ILE A 30 -30.88 13.62 -0.35
N PRO A 31 -31.88 12.97 -0.97
CA PRO A 31 -32.96 12.32 -0.24
C PRO A 31 -32.41 11.24 0.69
N ARG A 32 -33.03 11.13 1.86
CA ARG A 32 -32.63 10.35 3.05
C ARG A 32 -32.55 8.82 2.84
N ASP A 33 -32.83 8.31 1.64
CA ASP A 33 -32.71 6.88 1.30
C ASP A 33 -31.75 6.61 0.13
N THR A 34 -30.80 7.51 -0.13
CA THR A 34 -29.67 7.16 -0.99
C THR A 34 -28.70 6.34 -0.15
N ILE A 35 -28.82 5.01 -0.23
CA ILE A 35 -27.70 4.12 0.10
C ILE A 35 -26.60 4.49 -0.90
N ILE A 36 -25.69 5.37 -0.49
CA ILE A 36 -24.43 5.54 -1.18
C ILE A 36 -23.75 4.19 -1.00
N GLN A 37 -23.80 3.38 -2.06
CA GLN A 37 -22.94 2.21 -2.20
C GLN A 37 -21.53 2.79 -2.27
N ILE A 38 -20.92 2.97 -1.09
CA ILE A 38 -19.53 3.38 -0.94
C ILE A 38 -18.74 2.25 -1.59
N SER A 39 -18.40 2.43 -2.86
CA SER A 39 -17.44 1.58 -3.53
C SER A 39 -16.19 1.57 -2.67
N GLU A 40 -15.76 0.38 -2.30
CA GLU A 40 -14.45 0.11 -1.71
C GLU A 40 -13.39 0.93 -2.47
N GLU A 41 -12.95 2.05 -1.88
CA GLU A 41 -12.07 2.98 -2.59
C GLU A 41 -10.65 2.42 -2.53
N TRP A 42 -10.29 1.67 -3.56
CA TRP A 42 -8.94 1.19 -3.79
C TRP A 42 -8.09 2.33 -4.35
N LEU A 43 -7.04 2.70 -3.62
CA LEU A 43 -6.12 3.76 -4.02
C LEU A 43 -4.74 3.18 -4.29
N PRO A 44 -3.98 3.70 -5.27
CA PRO A 44 -2.58 3.33 -5.43
C PRO A 44 -1.79 3.61 -4.15
N ASP A 45 -1.04 2.63 -3.67
CA ASP A 45 -0.09 2.84 -2.59
C ASP A 45 1.17 3.54 -3.16
N PRO A 46 1.55 4.72 -2.63
CA PRO A 46 2.64 5.51 -3.20
C PRO A 46 4.01 4.85 -3.06
N ASP A 47 4.19 4.00 -2.04
CA ASP A 47 5.45 3.30 -1.78
C ASP A 47 5.51 1.93 -2.50
N GLY A 48 4.36 1.46 -2.98
CA GLY A 48 4.19 0.12 -3.57
C GLY A 48 4.55 -0.97 -2.56
N ALA A 49 4.37 -0.70 -1.26
CA ALA A 49 4.80 -1.58 -0.19
C ALA A 49 3.65 -1.94 0.74
N TRP A 50 3.66 -3.16 1.26
CA TRP A 50 2.65 -3.66 2.20
C TRP A 50 3.31 -4.25 3.45
N VAL A 51 2.54 -4.32 4.53
CA VAL A 51 3.01 -4.87 5.81
C VAL A 51 2.65 -6.35 5.92
N GLY A 52 3.65 -7.21 6.05
CA GLY A 52 3.45 -8.64 6.33
C GLY A 52 3.22 -8.93 7.80
N VAL A 53 2.84 -10.17 8.11
CA VAL A 53 2.51 -10.62 9.49
C VAL A 53 3.64 -10.41 10.52
N ASP A 54 4.89 -10.39 10.05
CA ASP A 54 6.08 -10.24 10.88
C ASP A 54 6.49 -8.77 11.11
N ASN A 55 5.58 -7.84 10.78
CA ASN A 55 5.80 -6.38 10.76
C ASN A 55 6.94 -5.94 9.83
N SER A 56 7.39 -6.78 8.90
CA SER A 56 8.25 -6.35 7.81
C SER A 56 7.43 -5.70 6.70
N MET A 57 8.01 -4.72 6.03
CA MET A 57 7.49 -4.19 4.79
C MET A 57 7.95 -5.07 3.63
N TYR A 58 7.08 -5.30 2.67
CA TYR A 58 7.33 -6.06 1.46
C TYR A 58 7.01 -5.21 0.23
N LYS A 59 7.73 -5.43 -0.87
CA LYS A 59 7.40 -4.83 -2.16
C LYS A 59 7.93 -5.67 -3.32
N PHE A 60 7.31 -5.55 -4.48
CA PHE A 60 7.89 -6.03 -5.73
C PHE A 60 8.71 -4.93 -6.41
N ASP A 61 9.76 -5.33 -7.11
CA ASP A 61 10.44 -4.45 -8.05
C ASP A 61 9.84 -4.57 -9.47
N SER A 62 10.41 -3.85 -10.44
CA SER A 62 9.97 -3.90 -11.84
C SER A 62 10.18 -5.27 -12.52
N LYS A 63 10.94 -6.18 -11.90
CA LYS A 63 11.19 -7.54 -12.38
C LYS A 63 10.31 -8.58 -11.68
N LYS A 64 9.37 -8.15 -10.84
CA LYS A 64 8.52 -9.01 -10.00
C LYS A 64 9.32 -9.84 -8.99
N GLU A 65 10.49 -9.34 -8.58
CA GLU A 65 11.24 -9.91 -7.46
C GLU A 65 10.74 -9.31 -6.15
N LEU A 66 10.51 -10.17 -5.14
CA LEU A 66 10.00 -9.75 -3.84
C LEU A 66 11.15 -9.31 -2.93
N TYR A 67 11.01 -8.13 -2.31
CA TYR A 67 11.95 -7.60 -1.34
C TYR A 67 11.26 -7.36 -0.01
N TRP A 68 12.00 -7.48 1.09
CA TRP A 68 11.54 -7.16 2.43
C TRP A 68 12.44 -6.12 3.12
N SER A 69 11.88 -5.40 4.09
CA SER A 69 12.58 -4.41 4.91
C SER A 69 11.98 -4.31 6.32
N LYS A 70 12.82 -4.18 7.36
CA LYS A 70 12.34 -3.82 8.72
C LYS A 70 12.03 -2.33 8.89
N ASN A 71 12.50 -1.46 7.99
CA ASN A 71 12.46 -0.01 8.21
C ASN A 71 12.13 0.81 6.96
N GLY A 72 11.76 0.15 5.86
CA GLY A 72 11.49 0.78 4.56
C GLY A 72 12.71 1.38 3.85
N LYS A 73 13.91 1.37 4.47
CA LYS A 73 15.11 2.04 3.94
C LYS A 73 16.10 1.07 3.32
N LYS A 74 16.30 -0.10 3.94
CA LYS A 74 17.19 -1.15 3.42
C LYS A 74 16.36 -2.37 3.04
N TRP A 75 16.48 -2.78 1.79
CA TRP A 75 15.68 -3.85 1.20
C TRP A 75 16.55 -5.08 0.92
N SER A 76 16.01 -6.27 1.17
CA SER A 76 16.68 -7.55 0.92
C SER A 76 15.77 -8.46 0.12
N LEU A 77 16.35 -9.19 -0.84
CA LEU A 77 15.61 -10.12 -1.69
C LEU A 77 15.03 -11.27 -0.85
N VAL A 78 13.75 -11.53 -1.01
CA VAL A 78 13.07 -12.72 -0.50
C VAL A 78 13.22 -13.82 -1.54
N LYS A 79 14.23 -14.68 -1.38
CA LYS A 79 14.55 -15.73 -2.38
C LYS A 79 13.41 -16.70 -2.67
N THR A 80 12.50 -16.90 -1.72
CA THR A 80 11.33 -17.75 -1.89
C THR A 80 10.23 -17.08 -2.71
N GLY A 81 10.22 -15.75 -2.81
CA GLY A 81 9.14 -14.99 -3.44
C GLY A 81 7.82 -15.05 -2.65
N MET A 82 7.86 -15.46 -1.37
CA MET A 82 6.68 -15.67 -0.55
C MET A 82 6.63 -14.71 0.63
N TRP A 83 5.44 -14.25 0.99
CA TRP A 83 5.16 -13.51 2.22
C TRP A 83 3.99 -14.16 2.95
N GLN A 84 3.64 -13.66 4.15
CA GLN A 84 2.46 -14.12 4.87
C GLN A 84 1.46 -12.99 5.08
N ASP A 85 0.17 -13.31 4.92
CA ASP A 85 -0.94 -12.43 5.28
C ASP A 85 -1.17 -12.40 6.81
N ILE A 86 -2.12 -11.59 7.27
CA ILE A 86 -2.47 -11.49 8.70
C ILE A 86 -2.86 -12.84 9.34
N ASN A 87 -3.33 -13.81 8.56
CA ASN A 87 -3.72 -15.14 9.03
C ASN A 87 -2.57 -16.16 8.95
N ALA A 88 -1.34 -15.71 8.73
CA ALA A 88 -0.16 -16.53 8.53
C ALA A 88 -0.24 -17.49 7.32
N LYS A 89 -1.17 -17.26 6.38
CA LYS A 89 -1.20 -17.98 5.11
C LYS A 89 -0.04 -17.48 4.24
N TRP A 90 0.69 -18.41 3.65
CA TRP A 90 1.72 -18.08 2.66
C TRP A 90 1.06 -17.53 1.42
N MET A 91 1.63 -16.46 0.88
CA MET A 91 1.19 -15.77 -0.32
C MET A 91 2.34 -15.72 -1.33
N LYS A 92 2.02 -15.80 -2.62
CA LYS A 92 2.97 -15.54 -3.73
C LYS A 92 2.22 -15.05 -4.96
N ILE A 93 2.94 -14.43 -5.89
CA ILE A 93 2.47 -14.24 -7.26
C ILE A 93 3.02 -15.38 -8.12
N ASP A 94 2.15 -16.11 -8.79
CA ASP A 94 2.51 -17.13 -9.79
C ASP A 94 1.68 -16.91 -11.05
N LYS A 95 2.34 -16.79 -12.21
CA LYS A 95 1.68 -16.49 -13.51
C LYS A 95 0.65 -15.35 -13.45
N ASP A 96 1.00 -14.27 -12.76
CA ASP A 96 0.16 -13.08 -12.55
C ASP A 96 -1.09 -13.32 -11.70
N GLU A 97 -1.19 -14.47 -11.02
CA GLU A 97 -2.24 -14.77 -10.04
C GLU A 97 -1.69 -14.73 -8.62
N LEU A 98 -2.50 -14.20 -7.71
CA LEU A 98 -2.24 -14.27 -6.27
C LEU A 98 -2.63 -15.67 -5.79
N MET A 99 -1.66 -16.37 -5.22
CA MET A 99 -1.81 -17.71 -4.69
C MET A 99 -1.64 -17.68 -3.18
N TRP A 100 -2.44 -18.48 -2.46
CA TRP A 100 -2.28 -18.71 -1.03
C TRP A 100 -2.01 -20.18 -0.72
N SER A 101 -1.39 -20.43 0.43
CA SER A 101 -1.13 -21.77 0.96
C SER A 101 -1.14 -21.76 2.49
N ALA A 102 -1.74 -22.78 3.11
CA ALA A 102 -1.67 -22.96 4.55
C ALA A 102 -0.31 -23.49 5.03
N ASP A 103 0.41 -24.22 4.19
CA ASP A 103 1.62 -24.98 4.55
C ASP A 103 2.86 -24.63 3.72
N GLY A 104 2.70 -23.76 2.72
CA GLY A 104 3.74 -23.36 1.76
C GLY A 104 4.01 -24.39 0.66
N LYS A 105 3.22 -25.47 0.57
CA LYS A 105 3.41 -26.58 -0.37
C LYS A 105 2.25 -26.71 -1.34
N GLU A 106 1.02 -26.73 -0.84
CA GLU A 106 -0.20 -26.80 -1.65
C GLU A 106 -0.75 -25.40 -1.86
N TRP A 107 -0.98 -25.02 -3.12
CA TRP A 107 -1.29 -23.64 -3.49
C TRP A 107 -2.64 -23.56 -4.17
N GLU A 108 -3.43 -22.59 -3.73
CA GLU A 108 -4.74 -22.26 -4.28
C GLU A 108 -4.78 -20.80 -4.70
N ARG A 109 -5.61 -20.48 -5.70
CA ARG A 109 -5.80 -19.10 -6.12
C ARG A 109 -6.62 -18.34 -5.07
N VAL A 110 -6.22 -17.11 -4.77
CA VAL A 110 -7.06 -16.19 -4.01
C VAL A 110 -8.16 -15.65 -4.93
N ALA A 111 -9.41 -15.99 -4.66
CA ALA A 111 -10.55 -15.68 -5.54
C ALA A 111 -10.67 -14.18 -5.85
N ASP A 112 -10.59 -13.34 -4.81
CA ASP A 112 -10.77 -11.89 -4.92
C ASP A 112 -9.47 -11.13 -5.15
N HIS A 113 -8.35 -11.86 -5.31
CA HIS A 113 -7.02 -11.29 -5.56
C HIS A 113 -6.57 -10.23 -4.53
N LYS A 114 -7.13 -10.26 -3.32
CA LYS A 114 -6.81 -9.34 -2.22
C LYS A 114 -6.33 -10.10 -0.98
N TRP A 115 -5.47 -9.46 -0.20
CA TRP A 115 -5.00 -9.98 1.09
C TRP A 115 -4.95 -8.85 2.13
N GLN A 116 -5.02 -9.20 3.40
CA GLN A 116 -4.90 -8.22 4.49
C GLN A 116 -3.50 -8.30 5.12
N GLY A 117 -2.86 -7.14 5.27
CA GLY A 117 -1.60 -7.00 5.99
C GLY A 117 -1.81 -6.90 7.50
N HIS A 118 -0.71 -6.95 8.25
CA HIS A 118 -0.76 -6.87 9.71
C HIS A 118 -1.24 -5.51 10.24
N ASP A 119 -1.13 -4.47 9.41
CA ASP A 119 -1.61 -3.13 9.71
C ASP A 119 -3.12 -2.95 9.51
N GLY A 120 -3.84 -4.03 9.19
CA GLY A 120 -5.29 -4.05 9.00
C GLY A 120 -5.74 -3.53 7.64
N ASN A 121 -4.81 -3.00 6.82
CA ASN A 121 -5.11 -2.59 5.46
C ASN A 121 -5.24 -3.81 4.55
N TRP A 122 -6.10 -3.69 3.55
CA TRP A 122 -6.23 -4.62 2.46
C TRP A 122 -5.41 -4.17 1.26
N TYR A 123 -4.87 -5.15 0.56
CA TYR A 123 -3.96 -4.96 -0.55
C TYR A 123 -4.41 -5.83 -1.73
N MET A 124 -4.21 -5.32 -2.95
CA MET A 124 -4.32 -6.08 -4.19
C MET A 124 -3.37 -5.50 -5.24
N PHE A 125 -3.03 -6.28 -6.26
CA PHE A 125 -2.41 -5.73 -7.46
C PHE A 125 -3.49 -5.49 -8.53
N ASP A 126 -3.44 -4.34 -9.19
CA ASP A 126 -4.22 -4.14 -10.41
C ASP A 126 -3.63 -4.94 -11.59
N LYS A 127 -4.30 -4.89 -12.74
CA LYS A 127 -3.84 -5.59 -13.96
C LYS A 127 -2.51 -5.07 -14.50
N SER A 128 -2.10 -3.87 -14.11
CA SER A 128 -0.82 -3.25 -14.47
C SER A 128 0.28 -3.56 -13.46
N GLY A 129 -0.04 -4.27 -12.36
CA GLY A 129 0.91 -4.62 -11.30
C GLY A 129 1.11 -3.51 -10.26
N ILE A 130 0.25 -2.48 -10.25
CA ILE A 130 0.28 -1.43 -9.22
C ILE A 130 -0.37 -1.97 -7.95
N LEU A 131 0.30 -1.77 -6.82
CA LEU A 131 -0.27 -2.08 -5.51
C LEU A 131 -1.37 -1.07 -5.17
N LEU A 132 -2.58 -1.57 -4.91
CA LEU A 132 -3.68 -0.79 -4.38
C LEU A 132 -3.88 -1.13 -2.91
N ILE A 133 -4.30 -0.13 -2.14
CA ILE A 133 -4.59 -0.21 -0.71
C ILE A 133 -6.00 0.27 -0.41
N SER A 134 -6.68 -0.40 0.52
CA SER A 134 -7.99 -0.01 1.05
C SER A 134 -8.11 -0.34 2.53
N LYS A 135 -8.80 0.51 3.29
CA LYS A 135 -9.04 0.31 4.74
C LYS A 135 -10.29 -0.51 5.03
N ASP A 136 -11.27 -0.48 4.13
CA ASP A 136 -12.62 -1.01 4.35
C ASP A 136 -12.95 -2.18 3.44
N ALA A 137 -11.92 -2.79 2.87
CA ALA A 137 -11.99 -3.83 1.85
C ALA A 137 -12.22 -5.26 2.38
N GLY A 138 -12.51 -5.37 3.67
CA GLY A 138 -12.92 -6.64 4.27
C GLY A 138 -14.37 -6.96 3.91
N ASP A 139 -14.69 -8.25 3.92
CA ASP A 139 -16.09 -8.69 3.86
C ASP A 139 -16.82 -8.06 5.06
N LYS A 140 -17.68 -7.08 4.78
CA LYS A 140 -18.56 -6.48 5.79
C LYS A 140 -19.55 -7.57 6.18
N VAL A 141 -19.40 -8.12 7.38
CA VAL A 141 -20.33 -9.07 8.00
C VAL A 141 -21.70 -8.41 8.20
#